data_AF-A0A6J7HXP7-F1
#
_entry.id   AF-A0A6J7HXP7-F1
#
_cell.length_a   1.000
_cell.length_b   1.000
_cell.length_c   1.000
_cell.angle_alpha   90.00
_cell.angle_beta   90.00
_cell.angle_gamma   90.00
#
_symmetry.space_group_name_H-M   'P 1'
#
loop_
_entity.id
_entity.type
_entity.pdbx_description
1 polymer ?
#
loop_
_entity_poly.entity_id
_entity_poly.type
_entity_poly.pdbx_seq_one_letter_code
_entity_poly.pdbx_strand_id
1 'polypeptide(L)'
;MTRYTLPAPGDAGMAPGVRAVVAGGEADKVATGGLVVGTLQLGFWRERARAVVDGAEWVFGKETGDLGARLSVDPEGTTRMRAVRTSFWTSRHDVDLEGVLVQVQGGTRNRVWTASGATLGTSGRVGFWNPVPTLDLRDDVPLHHAVFLLWLEHTFTRRNQAAAAA
;
A
#
# COMPACT_ATOMS: atom_id res chain seq x y z
N MET A 1 8.48 0.63 15.30
CA MET A 1 7.48 0.26 14.28
C MET A 1 6.69 1.50 13.96
N THR A 2 6.56 1.81 12.68
CA THR A 2 5.87 2.98 12.17
C THR A 2 4.57 2.55 11.52
N ARG A 3 3.47 3.14 11.98
CA ARG A 3 2.13 2.92 11.40
C ARG A 3 1.93 3.84 10.21
N TYR A 4 1.58 3.27 9.07
CA TYR A 4 1.15 3.98 7.88
C TYR A 4 -0.36 3.83 7.68
N THR A 5 -1.03 4.91 7.30
CA THR A 5 -2.47 4.91 7.03
C THR A 5 -2.77 5.60 5.70
N LEU A 6 -3.85 5.16 5.03
CA LEU A 6 -4.33 5.72 3.77
C LEU A 6 -5.76 6.27 3.95
N PRO A 7 -5.92 7.48 4.53
CA PRO A 7 -7.21 8.15 4.73
C PRO A 7 -8.05 8.30 3.45
N ALA A 8 -9.29 8.77 3.63
CA ALA A 8 -10.22 9.00 2.53
C ALA A 8 -9.72 10.15 1.65
N PRO A 9 -10.10 10.19 0.36
CA PRO A 9 -9.72 11.30 -0.51
C PRO A 9 -10.34 12.61 0.01
N GLY A 10 -9.58 13.70 -0.06
CA GLY A 10 -9.99 15.01 0.45
C GLY A 10 -9.72 15.24 1.94
N ASP A 11 -9.23 14.24 2.68
CA ASP A 11 -8.68 14.44 4.02
C ASP A 11 -7.35 15.22 3.95
N ALA A 12 -7.00 15.94 5.03
CA ALA A 12 -5.75 16.70 5.17
C ALA A 12 -5.49 17.79 4.09
N GLY A 13 -6.55 18.37 3.52
CA GLY A 13 -6.43 19.47 2.55
C GLY A 13 -5.99 19.04 1.14
N MET A 14 -6.08 17.74 0.84
CA MET A 14 -5.67 17.17 -0.44
C MET A 14 -6.65 17.51 -1.58
N ALA A 15 -6.13 17.58 -2.80
CA ALA A 15 -6.94 17.74 -4.00
C ALA A 15 -7.93 16.56 -4.20
N PRO A 16 -9.06 16.77 -4.90
CA PRO A 16 -10.03 15.71 -5.17
C PRO A 16 -9.38 14.46 -5.78
N GLY A 17 -9.64 13.29 -5.19
CA GLY A 17 -9.10 12.01 -5.65
C GLY A 17 -7.66 11.70 -5.19
N VAL A 18 -7.01 12.64 -4.49
CA VAL A 18 -5.71 12.43 -3.84
C VAL A 18 -5.93 12.06 -2.37
N ARG A 19 -5.22 11.04 -1.91
CA ARG A 19 -5.19 10.59 -0.52
C ARG A 19 -3.83 10.92 0.08
N ALA A 20 -3.81 11.40 1.31
CA ALA A 20 -2.55 11.51 2.06
C ALA A 20 -2.06 10.11 2.46
N VAL A 21 -0.74 9.93 2.50
CA VAL A 21 -0.11 8.82 3.22
C VAL A 21 0.42 9.38 4.53
N VAL A 22 -0.06 8.84 5.64
CA VAL A 22 0.20 9.40 6.98
C VAL A 22 0.96 8.39 7.83
N ALA A 23 2.09 8.81 8.40
CA ALA A 23 2.90 8.03 9.33
C ALA A 23 2.62 8.44 10.79
N GLY A 24 2.53 7.46 11.70
CA GLY A 24 2.51 7.69 13.16
C GLY A 24 1.15 8.02 13.81
N GLY A 25 0.03 7.92 13.09
CA GLY A 25 -1.30 8.23 13.64
C GLY A 25 -2.00 7.04 14.30
N GLU A 26 -2.23 7.08 15.62
CA GLU A 26 -3.07 6.12 16.36
C GLU A 26 -4.56 6.47 16.37
N ALA A 27 -4.94 7.73 16.13
CA ALA A 27 -6.30 8.18 16.34
C ALA A 27 -7.02 8.53 15.03
N ASP A 28 -8.20 7.92 14.89
CA ASP A 28 -9.45 8.47 14.37
C ASP A 28 -9.42 9.80 13.61
N LYS A 29 -10.23 9.87 12.55
CA LYS A 29 -10.45 10.88 11.49
C LYS A 29 -10.30 12.40 11.79
N VAL A 30 -9.96 12.83 12.99
CA VAL A 30 -9.97 14.23 13.43
C VAL A 30 -8.62 14.67 14.04
N ALA A 31 -7.70 13.78 14.39
CA ALA A 31 -6.45 14.16 15.06
C ALA A 31 -5.25 14.22 14.10
N THR A 32 -4.81 15.44 13.82
CA THR A 32 -3.63 15.92 13.08
C THR A 32 -2.26 15.42 13.60
N GLY A 33 -2.20 14.29 14.32
CA GLY A 33 -0.98 13.83 14.99
C GLY A 33 -0.03 12.98 14.13
N GLY A 34 -0.41 12.66 12.90
CA GLY A 34 0.44 11.91 11.97
C GLY A 34 1.13 12.82 10.96
N LEU A 35 2.35 12.46 10.57
CA LEU A 35 3.12 13.18 9.55
C LEU A 35 2.64 12.75 8.16
N VAL A 36 2.28 13.72 7.30
CA VAL A 36 2.07 13.44 5.88
C VAL A 36 3.43 13.17 5.26
N VAL A 37 3.64 11.92 4.84
CA VAL A 37 4.91 11.44 4.27
C VAL A 37 4.83 11.21 2.77
N GLY A 38 3.63 11.31 2.20
CA GLY A 38 3.43 11.23 0.77
C GLY A 38 1.98 11.44 0.38
N THR A 39 1.74 11.34 -0.93
CA THR A 39 0.40 11.35 -1.48
C THR A 39 0.20 10.14 -2.38
N LEU A 40 -1.06 9.71 -2.50
CA LEU A 40 -1.47 8.62 -3.38
C LEU A 40 -2.74 9.02 -4.11
N GLN A 41 -2.63 9.20 -5.42
CA GLN A 41 -3.76 9.42 -6.31
C GLN A 41 -4.16 8.09 -6.92
N LEU A 42 -5.31 7.54 -6.49
CA LEU A 42 -5.84 6.30 -7.04
C LEU A 42 -6.49 6.57 -8.40
N GLY A 43 -6.10 5.80 -9.41
CA GLY A 43 -6.72 5.84 -10.72
C GLY A 43 -8.09 5.19 -10.71
N PHE A 44 -9.04 5.79 -11.42
CA PHE A 44 -10.39 5.26 -11.60
C PHE A 44 -10.43 3.95 -12.41
N TRP A 45 -9.38 3.62 -13.16
CA TRP A 45 -9.33 2.50 -14.10
C TRP A 45 -8.06 1.64 -13.90
N ARG A 46 -8.23 0.30 -13.95
CA ARG A 46 -7.17 -0.74 -14.02
C ARG A 46 -6.19 -0.83 -12.84
N GLU A 47 -6.63 -0.56 -11.61
CA GLU A 47 -5.78 -0.68 -10.40
C GLU A 47 -4.46 0.07 -10.60
N ARG A 48 -4.56 1.34 -10.96
CA ARG A 48 -3.42 2.25 -11.10
C ARG A 48 -3.41 3.24 -9.96
N ALA A 49 -2.23 3.71 -9.58
CA ALA A 49 -2.09 4.84 -8.70
C ALA A 49 -0.84 5.64 -9.05
N ARG A 50 -0.83 6.92 -8.71
CA ARG A 50 0.38 7.74 -8.70
C ARG A 50 0.68 8.10 -7.25
N ALA A 51 1.92 7.94 -6.84
CA ALA A 51 2.36 8.35 -5.51
C ALA A 51 3.43 9.43 -5.62
N VAL A 52 3.43 10.38 -4.70
CA VAL A 52 4.56 11.29 -4.51
C VAL A 52 5.14 11.01 -3.14
N VAL A 53 6.41 10.62 -3.11
CA VAL A 53 7.13 10.21 -1.90
C VAL A 53 8.51 10.87 -1.94
N ASP A 54 8.86 11.64 -0.92
CA ASP A 54 10.12 12.41 -0.87
C ASP A 54 10.43 13.21 -2.16
N GLY A 55 9.38 13.75 -2.79
CA GLY A 55 9.48 14.50 -4.04
C GLY A 55 9.64 13.65 -5.31
N ALA A 56 9.80 12.33 -5.18
CA ALA A 56 9.80 11.40 -6.32
C ALA A 56 8.39 10.97 -6.69
N GLU A 57 8.04 11.07 -7.98
CA GLU A 57 6.77 10.56 -8.50
C GLU A 57 6.92 9.09 -8.88
N TRP A 58 6.08 8.25 -8.29
CA TRP A 58 5.95 6.83 -8.56
C TRP A 58 4.65 6.53 -9.30
N VAL A 59 4.73 5.62 -10.26
CA VAL A 59 3.57 5.09 -10.98
C VAL A 59 3.38 3.64 -10.56
N PHE A 60 2.26 3.36 -9.92
CA PHE A 60 1.82 2.03 -9.54
C PHE A 60 0.76 1.54 -10.49
N GLY A 61 0.81 0.25 -10.83
CA GLY A 61 -0.19 -0.29 -11.73
C GLY A 61 0.01 -1.75 -12.04
N LYS A 62 -0.96 -2.30 -12.78
CA LYS A 62 -0.85 -3.65 -13.32
C LYS A 62 -0.01 -3.64 -14.60
N GLU A 63 1.14 -4.32 -14.59
CA GLU A 63 1.94 -4.64 -15.78
C GLU A 63 1.94 -6.16 -15.98
N THR A 64 1.49 -6.62 -17.16
CA THR A 64 1.53 -8.04 -17.57
C THR A 64 0.92 -9.06 -16.59
N GLY A 65 -0.02 -8.65 -15.73
CA GLY A 65 -0.70 -9.55 -14.79
C GLY A 65 -0.38 -9.27 -13.32
N ASP A 66 0.80 -8.71 -13.05
CA ASP A 66 1.29 -8.41 -11.72
C ASP A 66 1.16 -6.93 -11.38
N LEU A 67 1.17 -6.62 -10.08
CA LEU A 67 1.15 -5.25 -9.61
C LEU A 67 2.58 -4.75 -9.47
N GLY A 68 2.95 -3.73 -10.24
CA GLY A 68 4.29 -3.16 -10.28
C GLY A 68 4.32 -1.71 -9.86
N ALA A 69 5.52 -1.24 -9.58
CA ALA A 69 5.85 0.16 -9.38
C ALA A 69 7.12 0.55 -10.11
N ARG A 70 7.12 1.77 -10.63
CA ARG A 70 8.25 2.41 -11.30
C ARG A 70 8.30 3.89 -10.96
N LEU A 71 9.45 4.53 -11.14
CA LEU A 71 9.48 5.99 -11.12
C LEU A 71 8.82 6.51 -12.40
N SER A 72 8.18 7.67 -12.31
CA SER A 72 7.58 8.36 -13.46
C SER A 72 8.63 8.67 -14.53
N VAL A 73 9.85 9.01 -14.08
CA VAL A 73 11.01 9.28 -14.94
C VAL A 73 11.63 8.03 -15.57
N ASP A 74 11.36 6.83 -15.05
CA ASP A 74 11.87 5.61 -15.65
C ASP A 74 11.12 5.33 -16.98
N PRO A 75 11.79 4.74 -17.99
CA PRO A 75 11.13 4.28 -19.21
C PRO A 75 9.97 3.33 -18.93
N GLU A 76 8.95 3.36 -19.80
CA GLU A 76 7.85 2.39 -19.73
C GLU A 76 8.37 0.95 -19.80
N GLY A 77 7.79 0.06 -18.97
CA GLY A 77 8.26 -1.32 -18.81
C GLY A 77 9.40 -1.51 -17.80
N THR A 78 9.97 -0.42 -17.27
CA THR A 78 10.84 -0.54 -16.08
C THR A 78 9.99 -0.89 -14.88
N THR A 79 10.32 -1.96 -14.15
CA THR A 79 9.67 -2.32 -12.89
C THR A 79 10.73 -2.35 -11.79
N ARG A 80 10.59 -1.47 -10.79
CA ARG A 80 11.48 -1.42 -9.61
C ARG A 80 10.98 -2.26 -8.46
N MET A 81 9.66 -2.28 -8.26
CA MET A 81 9.01 -3.14 -7.27
C MET A 81 7.89 -3.92 -7.95
N ARG A 82 7.69 -5.17 -7.52
CA ARG A 82 6.70 -6.06 -8.14
C ARG A 82 6.07 -6.98 -7.11
N ALA A 83 4.75 -7.05 -7.11
CA ALA A 83 3.99 -8.06 -6.39
C ALA A 83 3.45 -9.11 -7.36
N VAL A 84 3.99 -10.31 -7.26
CA VAL A 84 3.61 -11.49 -8.03
C VAL A 84 2.69 -12.36 -7.19
N ARG A 85 1.55 -12.75 -7.75
CA ARG A 85 0.66 -13.70 -7.09
C ARG A 85 1.22 -15.11 -7.26
N THR A 86 1.70 -15.70 -6.17
CA THR A 86 2.34 -17.03 -6.20
C THR A 86 1.34 -18.17 -6.01
N SER A 87 0.14 -17.89 -5.51
CA SER A 87 -0.90 -18.90 -5.36
C SER A 87 -2.31 -18.35 -5.61
N PHE A 88 -3.09 -19.07 -6.42
CA PHE A 88 -4.50 -18.77 -6.60
C PHE A 88 -5.33 -19.09 -5.36
N TRP A 89 -4.96 -20.13 -4.60
CA TRP A 89 -5.77 -20.71 -3.52
C TRP A 89 -5.46 -20.10 -2.14
N THR A 90 -4.20 -19.75 -1.86
CA THR A 90 -3.76 -19.38 -0.50
C THR A 90 -3.63 -17.87 -0.26
N SER A 91 -4.04 -17.03 -1.21
CA SER A 91 -3.86 -15.56 -1.16
C SER A 91 -2.40 -15.11 -0.89
N ARG A 92 -1.42 -16.00 -1.10
CA ARG A 92 0.00 -15.70 -0.94
C ARG A 92 0.50 -14.91 -2.15
N HIS A 93 1.23 -13.84 -1.86
CA HIS A 93 1.95 -13.08 -2.88
C HIS A 93 3.41 -12.95 -2.43
N ASP A 94 4.28 -12.90 -3.43
CA ASP A 94 5.67 -12.54 -3.24
C ASP A 94 5.86 -11.13 -3.80
N VAL A 95 6.48 -10.26 -3.02
CA VAL A 95 6.69 -8.86 -3.33
C VAL A 95 8.17 -8.56 -3.34
N ASP A 96 8.70 -8.25 -4.52
CA ASP A 96 10.05 -7.75 -4.71
C ASP A 96 10.05 -6.24 -4.45
N LEU A 97 10.80 -5.82 -3.42
CA LEU A 97 11.06 -4.42 -3.07
C LEU A 97 12.51 -4.07 -3.42
N GLU A 98 12.77 -3.86 -4.71
CA GLU A 98 14.11 -3.53 -5.24
C GLU A 98 15.19 -4.54 -4.78
N GLY A 99 14.89 -5.83 -4.90
CA GLY A 99 15.78 -6.94 -4.52
C GLY A 99 15.50 -7.51 -3.13
N VAL A 100 14.63 -6.89 -2.32
CA VAL A 100 14.18 -7.47 -1.05
C VAL A 100 12.90 -8.26 -1.27
N LEU A 101 12.98 -9.59 -1.17
CA LEU A 101 11.82 -10.46 -1.31
C LEU A 101 11.00 -10.48 -0.03
N VAL A 102 9.77 -9.98 -0.12
CA VAL A 102 8.78 -9.95 0.95
C VAL A 102 7.65 -10.91 0.63
N GLN A 103 7.38 -11.84 1.54
CA GLN A 103 6.24 -12.72 1.45
C GLN A 103 5.07 -12.11 2.21
N VAL A 104 3.88 -12.14 1.60
CA VAL A 104 2.65 -11.76 2.28
C VAL A 104 1.76 -12.98 2.49
N GLN A 105 1.36 -13.16 3.74
CA GLN A 105 0.39 -14.18 4.13
C GLN A 105 -0.88 -13.49 4.62
N GLY A 106 -1.98 -13.70 3.90
CA GLY A 106 -3.30 -13.22 4.29
C GLY A 106 -3.93 -14.12 5.35
N GLY A 107 -4.31 -13.53 6.47
CA GLY A 107 -5.23 -14.13 7.45
C GLY A 107 -6.66 -13.62 7.28
N THR A 108 -7.54 -14.01 8.20
CA THR A 108 -8.97 -13.64 8.16
C THR A 108 -9.23 -12.15 8.42
N ARG A 109 -8.33 -11.46 9.13
CA ARG A 109 -8.49 -10.05 9.54
C ARG A 109 -7.33 -9.14 9.14
N ASN A 110 -6.12 -9.68 9.10
CA ASN A 110 -4.88 -8.97 8.83
C ASN A 110 -3.99 -9.77 7.89
N ARG A 111 -3.01 -9.10 7.28
CA ARG A 111 -1.93 -9.71 6.51
C ARG A 111 -0.62 -9.53 7.26
N VAL A 112 0.23 -10.56 7.25
CA VAL A 112 1.59 -10.49 7.80
C VAL A 112 2.57 -10.43 6.63
N TRP A 113 3.50 -9.49 6.70
CA TRP A 113 4.55 -9.27 5.73
C TRP A 113 5.87 -9.76 6.34
N THR A 114 6.56 -10.68 5.67
CA THR A 114 7.82 -11.25 6.15
C THR A 114 8.91 -11.11 5.11
N ALA A 115 10.12 -10.72 5.54
CA ALA A 115 11.31 -10.67 4.70
C ALA A 115 12.40 -11.53 5.34
N SER A 116 12.99 -12.46 4.59
CA SER A 116 14.04 -13.37 5.09
C SER A 116 13.67 -14.10 6.40
N GLY A 117 12.39 -14.46 6.55
CA GLY A 117 11.88 -15.16 7.75
C GLY A 117 11.57 -14.26 8.95
N ALA A 118 11.89 -12.96 8.89
CA ALA A 118 11.55 -11.99 9.93
C ALA A 118 10.29 -11.20 9.56
N THR A 119 9.46 -10.87 10.56
CA THR A 119 8.30 -10.00 10.35
C THR A 119 8.77 -8.60 9.97
N LEU A 120 8.37 -8.16 8.79
CA LEU A 120 8.57 -6.81 8.27
C LEU A 120 7.44 -5.88 8.71
N GLY A 121 6.22 -6.41 8.80
CA GLY A 121 5.07 -5.67 9.29
C GLY A 121 3.76 -6.43 9.27
N THR A 122 2.70 -5.76 9.73
CA THR A 122 1.34 -6.31 9.81
C THR A 122 0.33 -5.29 9.32
N SER A 123 -0.65 -5.73 8.53
CA SER A 123 -1.77 -4.87 8.17
C SER A 123 -2.86 -4.86 9.25
N GLY A 124 -3.64 -3.79 9.24
CA GLY A 124 -4.75 -3.58 10.15
C GLY A 124 -5.82 -2.68 9.56
N ARG A 125 -6.78 -2.30 10.40
CA ARG A 125 -7.83 -1.34 10.05
C ARG A 125 -8.12 -0.47 11.26
N VAL A 126 -8.36 0.81 11.01
CA VAL A 126 -8.78 1.77 12.04
C VAL A 126 -10.14 2.34 11.66
N GLY A 127 -11.02 2.52 12.65
CA GLY A 127 -12.37 3.04 12.48
C GLY A 127 -13.44 1.96 12.26
N PHE A 128 -14.63 2.19 12.83
CA PHE A 128 -15.71 1.21 12.85
C PHE A 128 -16.64 1.31 11.63
N TRP A 129 -17.03 2.53 11.25
CA TRP A 129 -18.03 2.76 10.19
C TRP A 129 -17.42 2.78 8.78
N ASN A 130 -16.24 3.37 8.63
CA ASN A 130 -15.48 3.40 7.38
C ASN A 130 -14.03 3.01 7.70
N PRO A 131 -13.73 1.70 7.81
CA PRO A 131 -12.42 1.23 8.21
C PRO A 131 -11.36 1.67 7.21
N VAL A 132 -10.37 2.42 7.70
CA VAL A 132 -9.19 2.86 6.96
C VAL A 132 -8.13 1.77 7.05
N PRO A 133 -7.56 1.29 5.92
CA PRO A 133 -6.48 0.31 5.97
C PRO A 133 -5.24 0.92 6.62
N THR A 134 -4.61 0.16 7.51
CA THR A 134 -3.36 0.52 8.17
C THR A 134 -2.29 -0.53 7.90
N LEU A 135 -1.04 -0.11 7.96
CA LEU A 135 0.11 -0.98 7.79
C LEU A 135 1.18 -0.57 8.80
N ASP A 136 1.43 -1.42 9.78
CA ASP A 136 2.48 -1.25 10.77
C ASP A 136 3.75 -1.92 10.26
N LEU A 137 4.79 -1.14 9.95
CA LEU A 137 6.06 -1.63 9.42
C LEU A 137 7.21 -1.37 10.39
N ARG A 138 8.31 -2.10 10.24
CA ARG A 138 9.56 -1.73 10.92
C ARG A 138 10.06 -0.36 10.46
N ASP A 139 10.81 0.31 11.33
CA ASP A 139 11.26 1.69 11.11
C ASP A 139 12.42 1.78 10.10
N ASP A 140 13.02 0.63 9.75
CA ASP A 140 14.09 0.52 8.75
C ASP A 140 13.56 0.28 7.33
N VAL A 141 12.23 0.19 7.15
CA VAL A 141 11.63 0.06 5.82
C VAL A 141 11.65 1.42 5.12
N PRO A 142 12.27 1.53 3.91
CA PRO A 142 12.25 2.76 3.13
C PRO A 142 10.83 3.26 2.87
N LEU A 143 10.65 4.58 2.88
CA LEU A 143 9.32 5.18 2.81
C LEU A 143 8.57 4.82 1.50
N HIS A 144 9.27 4.79 0.36
CA HIS A 144 8.64 4.41 -0.90
C HIS A 144 8.22 2.94 -0.93
N HIS A 145 8.95 2.05 -0.26
CA HIS A 145 8.54 0.66 -0.03
C HIS A 145 7.27 0.62 0.83
N ALA A 146 7.24 1.39 1.92
CA ALA A 146 6.06 1.46 2.80
C ALA A 146 4.81 1.94 2.04
N VAL A 147 4.94 2.96 1.21
CA VAL A 147 3.85 3.51 0.39
C VAL A 147 3.36 2.49 -0.65
N PHE A 148 4.28 1.76 -1.29
CA PHE A 148 3.92 0.69 -2.23
C PHE A 148 3.17 -0.46 -1.54
N LEU A 149 3.67 -0.94 -0.39
CA LEU A 149 3.01 -1.99 0.39
C LEU A 149 1.61 -1.55 0.89
N LEU A 150 1.46 -0.29 1.28
CA LEU A 150 0.17 0.28 1.69
C LEU A 150 -0.83 0.31 0.53
N TRP A 151 -0.37 0.66 -0.68
CA TRP A 151 -1.20 0.59 -1.89
C TRP A 151 -1.59 -0.86 -2.26
N LEU A 152 -0.68 -1.83 -2.09
CA LEU A 152 -1.00 -3.25 -2.27
C LEU A 152 -2.07 -3.70 -1.27
N GLU A 153 -1.95 -3.34 0.01
CA GLU A 153 -2.94 -3.67 1.04
C GLU A 153 -4.33 -3.10 0.71
N HIS A 154 -4.38 -1.86 0.24
CA HIS A 154 -5.61 -1.24 -0.26
C HIS A 154 -6.20 -2.02 -1.44
N THR A 155 -5.37 -2.38 -2.40
CA THR A 155 -5.77 -3.08 -3.64
C THR A 155 -6.27 -4.49 -3.33
N PHE A 156 -5.57 -5.26 -2.52
CA PHE A 156 -5.99 -6.60 -2.09
C PHE A 156 -7.29 -6.56 -1.29
N THR A 157 -7.48 -5.56 -0.43
CA THR A 157 -8.72 -5.38 0.31
C THR A 157 -9.90 -5.10 -0.62
N ARG A 158 -9.73 -4.22 -1.61
CA ARG A 158 -10.77 -3.97 -2.63
C ARG A 158 -11.11 -5.21 -3.45
N ARG A 159 -10.11 -5.99 -3.87
CA ARG A 159 -10.34 -7.25 -4.60
C ARG A 159 -11.17 -8.25 -3.78
N ASN A 160 -10.85 -8.42 -2.51
CA ASN A 160 -11.59 -9.32 -1.63
C ASN A 160 -13.05 -8.86 -1.41
N GLN A 161 -13.28 -7.55 -1.24
CA GLN A 161 -14.63 -7.01 -1.13
C GLN A 161 -15.46 -7.22 -2.41
N ALA A 162 -14.86 -7.02 -3.58
CA ALA A 162 -15.54 -7.24 -4.86
C ALA A 162 -15.88 -8.72 -5.07
N ALA A 163 -15.01 -9.65 -4.67
CA ALA A 163 -15.26 -11.08 -4.76
C ALA A 163 -16.34 -11.58 -3.79
N ALA A 164 -16.48 -10.97 -2.61
CA ALA A 164 -17.50 -11.35 -1.63
C ALA A 164 -18.91 -10.80 -1.95
N ALA A 165 -19.00 -9.80 -2.83
CA ALA A 165 -20.27 -9.21 -3.27
C ALA A 165 -20.82 -9.82 -4.57
N ALA A 166 -20.05 -10.70 -5.23
CA ALA A 166 -20.42 -11.43 -6.44
C ALA A 166 -20.98 -12.80 -6.08
#